data_AF-A0A0K1Q6J8-F1
#
_entry.id   AF-A0A0K1Q6J8-F1
#
_cell.length_a   1.000
_cell.length_b   1.000
_cell.length_c   1.000
_cell.angle_alpha   90.00
_cell.angle_beta   90.00
_cell.angle_gamma   90.00
#
_symmetry.space_group_name_H-M   'P 1'
#
loop_
_entity.id
_entity.type
_entity.pdbx_description
1 polymer ?
#
loop_
_entity_poly.entity_id
_entity_poly.type
_entity_poly.pdbx_seq_one_letter_code
_entity_poly.pdbx_strand_id
1 'polypeptide(L)'
;MNRFHVGFGAAFVLLLTAGCDKPKHYTTTVQLAQLQRFGQTTPGSKASIMDLELKFVDCPGDAMKLVRADKAFGECAANFKSGDKLEAELVSTYSSERGGYRNEVVRIGSCPLKMDPKEEANYEMVQTCRDLEATGVVVGVHCDRQRSKELVAKCPWFRR
;
A
#
# COMPACT_ATOMS: atom_id res chain seq x y z
N MET A 1 -61.89 10.10 37.94
CA MET A 1 -61.89 9.33 36.68
C MET A 1 -61.87 10.31 35.53
N ASN A 2 -60.77 10.38 34.76
CA ASN A 2 -60.76 10.40 33.30
C ASN A 2 -59.34 10.68 32.81
N ARG A 3 -58.77 9.64 32.20
CA ARG A 3 -57.47 9.60 31.52
C ARG A 3 -57.65 10.15 30.11
N PHE A 4 -56.76 11.04 29.67
CA PHE A 4 -56.48 11.23 28.25
C PHE A 4 -54.96 11.31 28.07
N HIS A 5 -54.40 10.19 27.60
CA HIS A 5 -53.05 10.11 27.05
C HIS A 5 -53.13 10.51 25.59
N VAL A 6 -52.36 11.52 25.17
CA VAL A 6 -52.15 11.84 23.76
C VAL A 6 -50.65 11.75 23.49
N GLY A 7 -50.34 10.99 22.45
CA GLY A 7 -49.07 10.34 22.19
C GLY A 7 -47.88 11.29 22.03
N PHE A 8 -46.83 10.98 22.77
CA PHE A 8 -45.47 11.45 22.52
C PHE A 8 -44.95 10.71 21.28
N GLY A 9 -44.97 11.38 20.12
CA GLY A 9 -44.39 10.87 18.87
C GLY A 9 -42.87 10.79 19.02
N ALA A 10 -42.36 9.59 19.29
CA ALA A 10 -40.94 9.32 19.34
C ALA A 10 -40.35 9.43 17.93
N ALA A 11 -39.71 10.58 17.66
CA ALA A 11 -38.82 10.76 16.53
C ALA A 11 -37.57 9.88 16.74
N PHE A 12 -37.61 8.64 16.25
CA PHE A 12 -36.45 7.78 16.19
C PHE A 12 -35.59 8.21 14.99
N VAL A 13 -34.78 9.25 15.20
CA VAL A 13 -33.69 9.62 14.30
C VAL A 13 -32.66 8.49 14.37
N LEU A 14 -32.79 7.53 13.46
CA LEU A 14 -31.74 6.59 13.10
C LEU A 14 -30.58 7.41 12.51
N LEU A 15 -29.72 7.93 13.39
CA LEU A 15 -28.37 8.32 13.06
C LEU A 15 -27.65 7.05 12.59
N LEU A 16 -27.81 6.77 11.30
CA LEU A 16 -26.92 5.91 10.54
C LEU A 16 -25.52 6.44 10.82
N THR A 17 -24.77 5.71 11.64
CA THR A 17 -23.35 5.88 11.81
C THR A 17 -22.72 5.61 10.44
N ALA A 18 -22.62 6.66 9.63
CA ALA A 18 -21.71 6.69 8.51
C ALA A 18 -20.32 6.49 9.13
N GLY A 19 -19.86 5.24 9.15
CA GLY A 19 -18.55 4.85 9.60
C GLY A 19 -17.52 5.49 8.69
N CYS A 20 -17.15 6.73 8.99
CA CYS A 20 -15.90 7.30 8.51
C CYS A 20 -14.79 6.53 9.21
N ASP A 21 -14.40 5.40 8.64
CA ASP A 21 -13.18 4.71 9.05
C ASP A 21 -12.02 5.69 8.88
N LYS A 22 -11.40 6.07 10.00
CA LYS A 22 -10.27 6.99 10.00
C LYS A 22 -9.09 6.34 9.28
N PRO A 23 -8.32 7.11 8.48
CA PRO A 23 -7.08 6.60 7.90
C PRO A 23 -6.17 6.02 8.98
N LYS A 24 -5.61 4.84 8.72
CA LYS A 24 -4.64 4.18 9.60
C LYS A 24 -3.24 4.38 9.05
N HIS A 25 -2.34 4.83 9.91
CA HIS A 25 -0.93 5.04 9.56
C HIS A 25 -0.10 3.84 10.02
N TYR A 26 0.83 3.43 9.17
CA TYR A 26 1.80 2.36 9.46
C TYR A 26 3.20 2.82 9.05
N THR A 27 4.20 2.31 9.76
CA THR A 27 5.61 2.48 9.42
C THR A 27 6.21 1.10 9.16
N THR A 28 7.04 0.98 8.12
CA THR A 28 7.74 -0.27 7.77
C THR A 28 9.06 0.03 7.08
N THR A 29 9.90 -0.98 6.89
CA THR A 29 11.11 -0.89 6.06
C THR A 29 10.83 -1.43 4.66
N VAL A 30 11.13 -0.63 3.64
CA VAL A 30 11.15 -1.05 2.24
C VAL A 30 12.57 -1.11 1.72
N GLN A 31 12.86 -2.08 0.86
CA GLN A 31 14.05 -2.12 0.03
C GLN A 31 13.69 -1.61 -1.37
N LEU A 32 14.50 -0.72 -1.93
CA LEU A 32 14.40 -0.31 -3.33
C LEU A 32 14.95 -1.44 -4.22
N ALA A 33 14.10 -2.33 -4.69
CA ALA A 33 14.51 -3.44 -5.55
C ALA A 33 15.00 -2.94 -6.92
N GLN A 34 14.24 -2.00 -7.50
CA GLN A 34 14.57 -1.35 -8.75
C GLN A 34 14.20 0.13 -8.70
N LEU A 35 14.99 0.94 -9.39
CA LEU A 35 14.80 2.38 -9.52
C LEU A 35 15.05 2.78 -10.97
N GLN A 36 14.07 3.41 -11.60
CA GLN A 36 14.18 3.94 -12.96
C GLN A 36 13.86 5.44 -12.96
N ARG A 37 14.75 6.25 -13.53
CA ARG A 37 14.62 7.70 -13.62
C ARG A 37 14.28 8.10 -15.04
N PHE A 38 13.31 8.98 -15.21
CA PHE A 38 12.89 9.49 -16.52
C PHE A 38 13.02 11.02 -16.59
N GLY A 39 13.09 11.54 -17.81
CA GLY A 39 13.12 12.98 -18.06
C GLY A 39 14.44 13.65 -17.67
N GLN A 40 15.53 12.88 -17.52
CA GLN A 40 16.88 13.44 -17.45
C GLN A 40 17.32 13.81 -18.87
N THR A 41 17.16 15.08 -19.24
CA THR A 41 17.53 15.56 -20.58
C THR A 41 19.03 15.75 -20.74
N THR A 42 19.76 15.87 -19.62
CA THR A 42 21.23 15.94 -19.58
C THR A 42 21.80 15.13 -18.42
N PRO A 43 23.02 14.58 -18.52
CA PRO A 43 23.70 13.92 -17.40
C PRO A 43 23.76 14.84 -16.18
N GLY A 44 23.23 14.40 -15.04
CA GLY A 44 23.17 15.19 -13.81
C GLY A 44 21.93 16.08 -13.65
N SER A 45 21.05 16.16 -14.66
CA SER A 45 19.75 16.82 -14.49
C SER A 45 18.83 16.02 -13.55
N LYS A 46 17.96 16.73 -12.82
CA LYS A 46 17.00 16.09 -11.91
C LYS A 46 15.96 15.31 -12.71
N ALA A 47 15.63 14.11 -12.24
CA ALA A 47 14.60 13.27 -12.86
C ALA A 47 13.23 13.94 -12.74
N SER A 48 12.46 13.93 -13.83
CA SER A 48 11.09 14.47 -13.83
C SER A 48 10.06 13.44 -13.32
N ILE A 49 10.36 12.15 -13.44
CA ILE A 49 9.52 11.04 -12.97
C ILE A 49 10.47 9.93 -12.49
N MET A 50 10.06 9.20 -11.46
CA MET A 50 10.83 8.05 -10.96
C MET A 50 9.93 6.85 -10.71
N ASP A 51 10.22 5.72 -11.35
CA ASP A 51 9.57 4.45 -11.06
C ASP A 51 10.38 3.69 -10.01
N LEU A 52 9.68 3.17 -9.01
CA LEU A 52 10.20 2.53 -7.82
C LEU A 52 9.58 1.16 -7.65
N GLU A 53 10.41 0.13 -7.63
CA GLU A 53 9.99 -1.18 -7.14
C GLU A 53 10.39 -1.33 -5.67
N LEU A 54 9.38 -1.39 -4.79
CA LEU A 54 9.53 -1.47 -3.35
C LEU A 54 9.31 -2.91 -2.90
N LYS A 55 10.27 -3.52 -2.22
CA LYS A 55 10.11 -4.80 -1.52
C LYS A 55 9.93 -4.55 -0.02
N PHE A 56 8.89 -5.09 0.59
CA PHE A 56 8.65 -4.91 2.03
C PHE A 56 9.51 -5.89 2.83
N VAL A 57 10.57 -5.38 3.46
CA VAL A 57 11.61 -6.21 4.10
C VAL A 57 11.07 -6.92 5.34
N ASP A 58 10.14 -6.28 6.05
CA ASP A 58 9.60 -6.79 7.30
C ASP A 58 8.47 -7.80 7.07
N CYS A 59 7.99 -7.99 5.84
CA CYS A 59 6.83 -8.82 5.54
C CYS A 59 7.23 -10.21 5.01
N PRO A 60 6.54 -11.29 5.42
CA PRO A 60 6.81 -12.62 4.89
C PRO A 60 6.34 -12.73 3.43
N GLY A 61 7.03 -13.57 2.65
CA GLY A 61 6.77 -13.76 1.22
C GLY A 61 7.34 -12.63 0.35
N ASP A 62 7.02 -12.67 -0.95
CA ASP A 62 7.41 -11.63 -1.90
C ASP A 62 6.28 -10.62 -2.05
N ALA A 63 6.21 -9.74 -1.05
CA ALA A 63 5.37 -8.55 -1.10
C ALA A 63 6.15 -7.39 -1.73
N MET A 64 5.68 -6.93 -2.88
CA MET A 64 6.29 -5.81 -3.61
C MET A 64 5.24 -4.82 -4.12
N LYS A 65 5.69 -3.60 -4.36
CA LYS A 65 4.86 -2.53 -4.90
C LYS A 65 5.64 -1.72 -5.91
N LEU A 66 5.08 -1.56 -7.10
CA LEU A 66 5.58 -0.61 -8.08
C LEU A 66 4.89 0.73 -7.85
N VAL A 67 5.68 1.79 -7.75
CA VAL A 67 5.19 3.16 -7.60
C VAL A 67 5.86 4.07 -8.60
N ARG A 68 5.06 4.80 -9.37
CA ARG A 68 5.51 5.96 -10.14
C ARG A 68 5.40 7.21 -9.29
N ALA A 69 6.53 7.82 -9.02
CA ALA A 69 6.67 9.03 -8.24
C ALA A 69 6.84 10.25 -9.16
N ASP A 70 6.28 11.38 -8.72
CA ASP A 70 6.33 12.63 -9.46
C ASP A 70 7.72 13.29 -9.42
N LYS A 71 7.83 14.44 -10.09
CA LYS A 71 9.05 15.25 -10.12
C LYS A 71 9.52 15.62 -8.72
N ALA A 72 8.62 16.07 -7.84
CA ALA A 72 9.00 16.55 -6.51
C ALA A 72 9.66 15.42 -5.69
N PHE A 73 9.11 14.21 -5.76
CA PHE A 73 9.75 13.04 -5.17
C PHE A 73 11.09 12.73 -5.85
N GLY A 74 11.15 12.73 -7.19
CA GLY A 74 12.37 12.47 -7.95
C GLY A 74 13.54 13.41 -7.60
N GLU A 75 13.25 14.68 -7.30
CA GLU A 75 14.23 15.65 -6.82
C GLU A 75 14.69 15.37 -5.39
N CYS A 76 13.77 14.99 -4.49
CA CYS A 76 14.11 14.65 -3.11
C CYS A 76 14.93 13.36 -3.00
N ALA A 77 14.53 12.34 -3.76
CA ALA A 77 15.14 11.01 -3.79
C ALA A 77 16.32 10.92 -4.77
N ALA A 78 16.97 12.04 -5.11
CA ALA A 78 18.09 12.10 -6.05
C ALA A 78 19.24 11.15 -5.66
N ASN A 79 19.45 10.94 -4.36
CA ASN A 79 20.54 10.12 -3.83
C ASN A 79 20.13 8.67 -3.52
N PHE A 80 18.87 8.30 -3.73
CA PHE A 80 18.41 6.92 -3.53
C PHE A 80 18.96 6.02 -4.64
N LYS A 81 19.32 4.79 -4.25
CA LYS A 81 19.86 3.75 -5.14
C LYS A 81 19.16 2.42 -4.91
N SER A 82 19.16 1.56 -5.92
CA SER A 82 18.72 0.17 -5.77
C SER A 82 19.52 -0.52 -4.66
N GLY A 83 18.84 -1.29 -3.83
CA GLY A 83 19.38 -1.95 -2.65
C GLY A 83 19.20 -1.16 -1.35
N ASP A 84 18.92 0.14 -1.40
CA ASP A 84 18.69 0.94 -0.19
C ASP A 84 17.51 0.39 0.61
N LYS A 85 17.69 0.31 1.93
CA LYS A 85 16.63 -0.01 2.90
C LYS A 85 16.22 1.27 3.60
N LEU A 86 14.99 1.70 3.39
CA LEU A 86 14.46 2.97 3.84
C LEU A 86 13.19 2.74 4.63
N GLU A 87 12.98 3.54 5.66
CA GLU A 87 11.68 3.61 6.33
C GLU A 87 10.63 4.14 5.34
N ALA A 88 9.43 3.57 5.36
CA ALA A 88 8.29 4.02 4.58
C ALA A 88 7.07 4.20 5.47
N GLU A 89 6.33 5.27 5.21
CA GLU A 89 5.05 5.54 5.83
C GLU A 89 3.92 5.11 4.89
N LEU A 90 2.97 4.35 5.41
CA LEU A 90 1.78 3.91 4.70
C LEU A 90 0.53 4.47 5.33
N VAL A 91 -0.42 4.88 4.49
CA VAL A 91 -1.77 5.27 4.90
C VAL A 91 -2.76 4.29 4.31
N SER A 92 -3.56 3.68 5.17
CA SER A 92 -4.66 2.79 4.80
C SER A 92 -5.99 3.51 4.95
N THR A 93 -6.69 3.69 3.83
CA THR A 93 -7.94 4.44 3.73
C THR A 93 -9.01 3.59 3.06
N TYR A 94 -10.23 3.59 3.59
CA TYR A 94 -11.36 2.92 2.95
C TYR A 94 -11.80 3.66 1.68
N SER A 95 -11.84 2.94 0.55
CA SER A 95 -12.35 3.45 -0.72
C SER A 95 -13.75 2.90 -0.95
N SER A 96 -14.77 3.76 -0.84
CA SER A 96 -16.16 3.39 -1.13
C SER A 96 -16.37 2.97 -2.58
N GLU A 97 -15.64 3.58 -3.51
CA GLU A 97 -15.66 3.24 -4.93
C GLU A 97 -15.22 1.79 -5.19
N ARG A 98 -14.21 1.31 -4.46
CA ARG A 98 -13.67 -0.06 -4.60
C ARG A 98 -14.23 -1.06 -3.59
N GLY A 99 -15.07 -0.60 -2.67
CA GLY A 99 -15.65 -1.42 -1.59
C GLY A 99 -14.62 -1.99 -0.61
N GLY A 100 -13.44 -1.39 -0.47
CA GLY A 100 -12.35 -1.96 0.32
C GLY A 100 -11.26 -0.97 0.70
N TYR A 101 -10.30 -1.42 1.51
CA TYR A 101 -9.17 -0.59 1.95
C TYR A 101 -8.10 -0.46 0.85
N ARG A 102 -7.58 0.74 0.70
CA ARG A 102 -6.41 1.04 -0.14
C ARG A 102 -5.25 1.47 0.75
N ASN A 103 -4.07 0.96 0.45
CA ASN A 103 -2.85 1.34 1.14
C ASN A 103 -1.99 2.14 0.17
N GLU A 104 -1.59 3.32 0.61
CA GLU A 104 -0.77 4.26 -0.15
C GLU A 104 0.54 4.46 0.59
N VAL A 105 1.65 4.44 -0.13
CA VAL A 105 2.95 4.83 0.44
C VAL A 105 3.02 6.33 0.32
N VAL A 106 3.06 7.04 1.45
CA VAL A 106 3.02 8.51 1.49
C VAL A 106 4.38 9.12 1.77
N ARG A 107 5.37 8.31 2.18
CA ARG A 107 6.74 8.74 2.44
C ARG A 107 7.70 7.58 2.28
N ILE A 108 8.90 7.86 1.76
CA ILE A 108 10.03 6.92 1.72
C ILE A 108 11.29 7.69 2.17
N GLY A 109 11.92 7.22 3.24
CA GLY A 109 12.95 7.96 3.96
C GLY A 109 12.43 9.33 4.41
N SER A 110 13.17 10.39 4.09
CA SER A 110 12.73 11.77 4.33
C SER A 110 11.81 12.33 3.24
N CYS A 111 11.56 11.60 2.15
CA CYS A 111 10.90 12.13 0.96
C CYS A 111 9.39 11.85 0.96
N PRO A 112 8.53 12.90 0.93
CA PRO A 112 7.09 12.73 0.79
C PRO A 112 6.74 12.25 -0.61
N LEU A 113 5.87 11.24 -0.70
CA LEU A 113 5.46 10.60 -1.95
C LEU A 113 3.98 10.89 -2.19
N LYS A 114 3.68 11.53 -3.32
CA LYS A 114 2.32 11.76 -3.79
C LYS A 114 2.01 10.77 -4.90
N MET A 115 1.14 9.80 -4.61
CA MET A 115 0.68 8.84 -5.61
C MET A 115 -0.53 9.42 -6.37
N ASP A 116 -0.53 9.34 -7.69
CA ASP A 116 -1.73 9.60 -8.47
C ASP A 116 -2.67 8.38 -8.39
N PRO A 117 -3.93 8.53 -7.89
CA PRO A 117 -4.90 7.45 -7.85
C PRO A 117 -5.28 6.89 -9.23
N LYS A 118 -5.10 7.66 -10.30
CA LYS A 118 -5.43 7.27 -11.68
C LYS A 118 -4.26 6.67 -12.44
N GLU A 119 -3.06 6.68 -11.87
CA GLU A 119 -1.87 6.12 -12.50
C GLU A 119 -1.90 4.58 -12.44
N GLU A 120 -2.02 3.97 -13.62
CA GLU A 120 -2.10 2.51 -13.78
C GLU A 120 -0.77 1.81 -13.50
N ALA A 121 0.36 2.52 -13.58
CA ALA A 121 1.68 1.99 -13.22
C ALA A 121 1.79 1.66 -11.72
N ASN A 122 0.90 2.20 -10.88
CA ASN A 122 0.90 1.95 -9.44
C ASN A 122 0.17 0.63 -9.11
N TYR A 123 0.92 -0.45 -8.91
CA TYR A 123 0.35 -1.73 -8.52
C TYR A 123 1.09 -2.38 -7.35
N GLU A 124 0.42 -3.30 -6.68
CA GLU A 124 0.94 -4.09 -5.57
C GLU A 124 0.79 -5.56 -5.91
N MET A 125 1.88 -6.31 -5.77
CA MET A 125 1.91 -7.74 -5.96
C MET A 125 2.33 -8.40 -4.65
N VAL A 126 1.56 -9.39 -4.23
CA VAL A 126 1.93 -10.28 -3.13
C VAL A 126 1.91 -11.68 -3.69
N GLN A 127 3.06 -12.35 -3.60
CA GLN A 127 3.18 -13.73 -4.03
C GLN A 127 4.04 -14.49 -3.02
N THR A 128 3.64 -15.72 -2.72
CA THR A 128 4.46 -16.65 -1.94
C THR A 128 4.75 -17.85 -2.82
N CYS A 129 6.01 -18.01 -3.21
CA CYS A 129 6.46 -19.15 -3.99
C CYS A 129 7.08 -20.21 -3.08
N ARG A 130 6.81 -21.48 -3.40
CA ARG A 130 7.45 -22.64 -2.77
C ARG A 130 7.88 -23.62 -3.84
N ASP A 131 8.97 -24.31 -3.59
CA ASP A 131 9.42 -25.39 -4.46
C ASP A 131 8.46 -26.57 -4.37
N LEU A 132 8.25 -27.23 -5.50
CA LEU A 132 7.55 -28.50 -5.59
C LEU A 132 8.60 -29.58 -5.69
N GLU A 133 8.61 -30.50 -4.71
CA GLU A 133 9.55 -31.61 -4.68
C GLU A 133 8.85 -32.93 -5.05
N ALA A 134 9.51 -33.74 -5.88
CA ALA A 134 9.14 -35.13 -6.13
C ALA A 134 10.39 -35.99 -5.97
N THR A 135 10.30 -37.02 -5.11
CA THR A 135 11.42 -37.93 -4.82
C THR A 135 12.69 -37.20 -4.35
N GLY A 136 12.53 -36.11 -3.57
CA GLY A 136 13.64 -35.32 -3.03
C GLY A 136 14.34 -34.40 -4.04
N VAL A 137 13.77 -34.22 -5.24
CA VAL A 137 14.28 -33.30 -6.25
C VAL A 137 13.24 -32.21 -6.52
N VAL A 138 13.68 -30.95 -6.62
CA VAL A 138 12.82 -29.84 -7.03
C VAL A 138 12.39 -30.04 -8.49
N VAL A 139 11.10 -30.23 -8.72
CA VAL A 139 10.49 -30.45 -10.04
C VAL A 139 9.67 -29.25 -10.55
N GLY A 140 9.54 -28.21 -9.73
CA GLY A 140 8.85 -26.99 -10.13
C GLY A 140 8.71 -26.00 -8.99
N VAL A 141 7.95 -24.92 -9.25
CA VAL A 141 7.63 -23.89 -8.27
C VAL A 141 6.12 -23.65 -8.29
N HIS A 142 5.49 -23.64 -7.12
CA HIS A 142 4.12 -23.22 -6.97
C HIS A 142 4.07 -21.87 -6.28
N CYS A 143 3.44 -20.90 -6.91
CA CYS A 143 3.29 -19.57 -6.37
C CYS A 143 1.83 -19.27 -6.08
N ASP A 144 1.54 -18.98 -4.81
CA ASP A 144 0.23 -18.53 -4.37
C ASP A 144 0.20 -17.00 -4.35
N ARG A 145 -0.85 -16.41 -4.95
CA ARG A 145 -1.11 -14.96 -4.93
C ARG A 145 -2.03 -14.55 -3.78
N GLN A 146 -2.46 -15.50 -2.96
CA GLN A 146 -3.21 -15.22 -1.75
C GLN A 146 -2.29 -14.61 -0.70
N ARG A 147 -2.87 -13.68 0.05
CA ARG A 147 -2.19 -13.06 1.19
C ARG A 147 -2.30 -14.01 2.37
N SER A 148 -1.19 -14.59 2.79
CA SER A 148 -1.17 -15.54 3.89
C SER A 148 -1.64 -14.87 5.20
N LYS A 149 -2.19 -15.68 6.12
CA LYS A 149 -2.58 -15.18 7.45
C LYS A 149 -1.38 -14.60 8.20
N GLU A 150 -0.20 -15.19 8.01
CA GLU A 150 1.05 -14.72 8.59
C GLU A 150 1.43 -13.33 8.06
N LEU A 151 1.34 -13.11 6.74
CA LEU A 151 1.56 -11.80 6.12
C LEU A 151 0.61 -10.75 6.71
N VAL A 152 -0.68 -11.06 6.76
CA VAL A 152 -1.69 -10.11 7.25
C VAL A 152 -1.57 -9.87 8.76
N ALA A 153 -1.01 -10.82 9.52
CA ALA A 153 -0.73 -10.64 10.94
C ALA A 153 0.47 -9.71 11.17
N LYS A 154 1.56 -9.88 10.40
CA LYS A 154 2.77 -9.07 10.54
C LYS A 154 2.67 -7.70 9.86
N CYS A 155 2.02 -7.66 8.70
CA CYS A 155 1.87 -6.49 7.84
C CYS A 155 0.38 -6.24 7.55
N PRO A 156 -0.36 -5.68 8.53
CA PRO A 156 -1.82 -5.59 8.49
C PRO A 156 -2.36 -4.72 7.36
N TRP A 157 -1.55 -3.82 6.78
CA TRP A 157 -1.94 -3.07 5.58
C TRP A 157 -2.15 -3.97 4.37
N PHE A 158 -1.59 -5.19 4.30
CA PHE A 158 -1.94 -6.08 3.19
C PHE A 158 -3.37 -6.62 3.27
N ARG A 159 -4.09 -6.44 4.38
CA ARG A 159 -5.50 -6.82 4.48
C ARG A 159 -6.33 -5.97 3.50
N ARG A 160 -6.88 -6.60 2.46
CA ARG A 160 -7.83 -5.98 1.53
C ARG A 160 -9.22 -6.57 1.74
#